data_AF-A0A440K954-F1
#
_entry.id   AF-A0A440K954-F1
#
_cell.length_a   1.000
_cell.length_b   1.000
_cell.length_c   1.000
_cell.angle_alpha   90.00
_cell.angle_beta   90.00
_cell.angle_gamma   90.00
#
_symmetry.space_group_name_H-M   'P 1'
#
loop_
_entity.id
_entity.type
_entity.pdbx_description
1 polymer ?
#
loop_
_entity_poly.entity_id
_entity_poly.type
_entity_poly.pdbx_seq_one_letter_code
_entity_poly.pdbx_strand_id
1 'polypeptide(L)'
;MSERLKVRFAYQRGWQVVDGSAILSTFQNKEGAFQFLVDRGTRVWLQWGRTVIGGQTAPFDFAAQFQQDSVGRIMKRLHGSEKGTWFWTCHEGGARGTVKTKEEAVVEVERAYTGCVVKADWR
;
A
#
# COMPACT_ATOMS: atom_id res chain seq x y z
N MET A 1 0.56 15.77 -11.09
CA MET A 1 0.62 15.31 -9.68
C MET A 1 0.99 13.85 -9.70
N SER A 2 1.85 13.40 -8.78
CA SER A 2 2.23 11.99 -8.65
C SER A 2 1.01 11.12 -8.36
N GLU A 3 0.89 9.96 -9.04
CA GLU A 3 -0.24 9.04 -8.84
C GLU A 3 -0.25 8.41 -7.44
N ARG A 4 0.90 8.41 -6.78
CA ARG A 4 1.09 7.97 -5.40
C ARG A 4 2.01 8.92 -4.64
N LEU A 5 1.73 9.13 -3.36
CA LEU A 5 2.44 10.07 -2.49
C LEU A 5 2.93 9.37 -1.23
N LYS A 6 4.06 9.84 -0.68
CA LYS A 6 4.59 9.25 0.55
C LYS A 6 3.98 9.93 1.76
N VAL A 7 3.47 9.14 2.69
CA VAL A 7 3.03 9.61 4.02
C VAL A 7 4.07 9.19 5.04
N ARG A 8 4.51 10.14 5.88
CA ARG A 8 5.47 9.86 6.95
C ARG A 8 5.06 10.53 8.25
N PHE A 9 5.42 9.91 9.37
CA PHE A 9 5.41 10.58 10.66
C PHE A 9 6.69 11.41 10.81
N ALA A 10 6.53 12.68 11.16
CA ALA A 10 7.61 13.60 11.48
C ALA A 10 7.50 13.97 12.97
N TYR A 11 8.49 13.55 13.75
CA TYR A 11 8.49 13.77 15.21
C TYR A 11 8.24 15.24 15.55
N GLN A 12 7.30 15.48 16.48
CA GLN A 12 6.78 16.82 16.88
C GLN A 12 6.07 17.63 15.79
N ARG A 13 6.04 17.17 14.53
CA ARG A 13 5.37 17.85 13.41
C ARG A 13 4.15 17.11 12.90
N GLY A 14 3.83 15.95 13.45
CA GLY A 14 2.67 15.15 13.06
C GLY A 14 2.92 14.36 11.77
N TRP A 15 1.88 14.25 10.95
CA TRP A 15 1.86 13.44 9.73
C TRP A 15 2.04 14.31 8.49
N GLN A 16 2.97 13.94 7.62
CA GLN A 16 3.28 14.72 6.42
C GLN A 16 3.00 13.92 5.17
N VAL A 17 2.37 14.57 4.20
CA VAL A 17 2.29 14.07 2.82
C VAL A 17 3.42 14.73 2.03
N VAL A 18 4.27 13.91 1.41
CA VAL A 18 5.45 14.38 0.69
C VAL A 18 5.50 13.82 -0.73
N ASP A 19 6.01 14.65 -1.64
CA ASP A 19 6.30 14.30 -3.04
C ASP A 19 7.78 14.62 -3.31
N GLY A 20 8.60 13.59 -3.38
CA GLY A 20 10.06 13.75 -3.36
C GLY A 20 10.55 14.43 -2.09
N SER A 21 11.15 15.62 -2.24
CA SER A 21 11.63 16.47 -1.13
C SER A 21 10.59 17.49 -0.65
N ALA A 22 9.51 17.70 -1.41
CA ALA A 22 8.50 18.70 -1.10
C ALA A 22 7.49 18.18 -0.08
N ILE A 23 7.22 18.97 0.96
CA ILE A 23 6.10 18.72 1.88
C ILE A 23 4.87 19.39 1.27
N LEU A 24 3.87 18.58 0.91
CA LEU A 24 2.63 19.07 0.32
C LEU A 24 1.65 19.56 1.38
N SER A 25 1.57 18.84 2.50
CA SER A 25 0.71 19.19 3.63
C SER A 25 1.17 18.48 4.92
N THR A 26 0.74 19.02 6.06
CA THR A 26 1.01 18.48 7.41
C THR A 26 -0.29 18.38 8.19
N PHE A 27 -0.46 17.30 8.93
CA PHE A 27 -1.68 16.91 9.65
C PHE A 27 -1.36 16.47 11.06
N GLN A 28 -2.32 16.62 11.97
CA GLN A 28 -2.16 16.17 13.36
C GLN A 28 -2.22 14.65 13.50
N ASN A 29 -3.01 13.97 12.66
CA ASN A 29 -3.24 12.52 12.71
C ASN A 29 -3.03 11.84 11.34
N LYS A 30 -2.94 10.51 11.37
CA LYS A 30 -2.68 9.68 10.18
C LYS A 30 -3.84 9.78 9.20
N GLU A 31 -5.05 9.72 9.72
CA GLU A 31 -6.31 9.73 8.98
C GLU A 31 -6.45 11.00 8.14
N GLY A 32 -6.12 12.17 8.67
CA GLY A 32 -6.14 13.43 7.92
C GLY A 32 -5.15 13.45 6.74
N ALA A 33 -3.97 12.87 6.93
CA ALA A 33 -3.00 12.74 5.84
C ALA A 33 -3.47 11.78 4.74
N PHE A 34 -4.17 10.70 5.12
CA PHE A 34 -4.75 9.76 4.16
C PHE A 34 -6.00 10.30 3.47
N GLN A 35 -6.83 11.08 4.18
CA GLN A 35 -8.00 11.74 3.59
C GLN A 35 -7.56 12.69 2.48
N PHE A 36 -6.47 13.42 2.69
CA PHE A 36 -5.86 14.25 1.64
C PHE A 36 -5.47 13.46 0.39
N LEU A 37 -5.06 12.20 0.52
CA LEU A 37 -4.77 11.35 -0.63
C LEU A 37 -6.06 10.96 -1.38
N VAL A 38 -7.08 10.53 -0.63
CA VAL A 38 -8.40 10.13 -1.16
C VAL A 38 -9.06 11.28 -1.90
N ASP A 39 -9.09 12.47 -1.30
CA ASP A 39 -9.71 13.67 -1.89
C ASP A 39 -9.07 14.08 -3.23
N ARG A 40 -7.82 13.67 -3.46
CA ARG A 40 -7.06 13.94 -4.69
C ARG A 40 -7.05 12.77 -5.67
N GLY A 41 -7.74 11.67 -5.36
CA GLY A 41 -7.71 10.45 -6.16
C GLY A 41 -6.30 9.83 -6.25
N THR A 42 -5.44 10.10 -5.27
CA THR A 42 -4.09 9.54 -5.17
C THR A 42 -4.06 8.35 -4.20
N ARG A 43 -2.97 7.60 -4.19
CA ARG A 43 -2.75 6.49 -3.25
C ARG A 43 -1.47 6.67 -2.45
N VAL A 44 -1.36 6.00 -1.31
CA VAL A 44 -0.11 6.03 -0.54
C VAL A 44 0.96 5.18 -1.21
N TRP A 45 2.19 5.68 -1.22
CA TRP A 45 3.36 4.89 -1.59
C TRP A 45 3.72 3.94 -0.45
N LEU A 46 3.73 2.64 -0.73
CA LEU A 46 4.17 1.61 0.21
C LEU A 46 5.60 1.17 -0.10
N GLN A 47 6.32 0.78 0.96
CA GLN A 47 7.62 0.12 0.81
C GLN A 47 7.38 -1.34 0.42
N TRP A 48 8.13 -1.85 -0.56
CA TRP A 48 7.97 -3.22 -1.03
C TRP A 48 9.26 -4.00 -0.86
N GLY A 49 9.17 -5.15 -0.21
CA GLY A 49 10.26 -6.10 -0.02
C GLY A 49 9.85 -7.51 -0.42
N ARG A 50 10.82 -8.38 -0.71
CA ARG A 50 10.52 -9.82 -0.87
C ARG A 50 10.14 -10.42 0.48
N THR A 51 9.15 -11.29 0.48
CA THR A 51 8.78 -12.05 1.66
C THR A 51 9.91 -13.03 2.01
N VAL A 52 10.37 -13.01 3.27
CA VAL A 52 11.41 -13.92 3.80
C VAL A 52 10.73 -14.98 4.67
N ILE A 53 10.88 -16.25 4.30
CA ILE A 53 10.32 -17.40 5.04
C ILE A 53 11.50 -18.29 5.41
N GLY A 54 11.75 -18.47 6.71
CA GLY A 54 12.86 -19.31 7.19
C GLY A 54 14.24 -18.89 6.65
N GLY A 55 14.46 -17.59 6.44
CA GLY A 55 15.69 -17.05 5.86
C GLY A 55 15.77 -17.12 4.32
N GLN A 56 14.78 -17.70 3.64
CA GLN A 56 14.73 -17.78 2.18
C GLN A 56 13.76 -16.74 1.61
N THR A 57 14.19 -16.04 0.55
CA THR A 57 13.29 -15.15 -0.20
C THR A 57 12.45 -15.96 -1.18
N ALA A 58 11.13 -15.90 -1.03
CA ALA A 58 10.23 -16.54 -1.99
C ALA A 58 10.23 -15.74 -3.32
N PRO A 59 10.49 -16.39 -4.48
CA PRO A 59 10.40 -15.71 -5.76
C PRO A 59 8.93 -15.35 -6.04
N PHE A 60 8.71 -14.13 -6.54
CA PHE A 60 7.39 -13.60 -6.91
C PHE A 60 6.41 -13.38 -5.75
N ASP A 61 6.94 -13.14 -4.55
CA ASP A 61 6.17 -12.89 -3.34
C ASP A 61 6.74 -11.66 -2.62
N PHE A 62 5.91 -10.64 -2.45
CA PHE A 62 6.32 -9.36 -1.92
C PHE A 62 5.35 -8.88 -0.85
N ALA A 63 5.91 -8.39 0.25
CA ALA A 63 5.18 -7.72 1.31
C ALA A 63 5.22 -6.21 1.11
N ALA A 64 4.07 -5.57 1.33
CA ALA A 64 3.90 -4.13 1.37
C ALA A 64 4.01 -3.65 2.81
N GLN A 65 4.81 -2.63 3.04
CA GLN A 65 5.08 -2.06 4.35
C GLN A 65 4.69 -0.59 4.40
N PHE A 66 4.03 -0.21 5.48
CA PHE A 66 3.85 1.18 5.86
C PHE A 66 4.59 1.43 7.17
N GLN A 67 5.64 2.24 7.12
CA GLN A 67 6.58 2.37 8.25
C GLN A 67 7.18 1.01 8.63
N GLN A 68 6.90 0.50 9.83
CA GLN A 68 7.40 -0.79 10.30
C GLN A 68 6.37 -1.92 10.14
N ASP A 69 5.13 -1.59 9.77
CA ASP A 69 4.03 -2.54 9.73
C ASP A 69 3.86 -3.15 8.34
N SER A 70 3.65 -4.46 8.30
CA SER A 70 3.26 -5.17 7.08
C SER A 70 1.76 -4.99 6.87
N VAL A 71 1.37 -4.30 5.78
CA VAL A 71 -0.02 -3.90 5.53
C VAL A 71 -0.65 -4.61 4.34
N GLY A 72 0.15 -5.31 3.53
CA GLY A 72 -0.36 -6.09 2.42
C GLY A 72 0.68 -7.00 1.80
N ARG A 73 0.24 -7.77 0.81
CA ARG A 73 1.09 -8.73 0.11
C ARG A 73 0.61 -8.93 -1.32
N ILE A 74 1.55 -9.20 -2.22
CA ILE A 74 1.26 -9.66 -3.58
C ILE A 74 2.05 -10.93 -3.87
N MET A 75 1.44 -11.87 -4.59
CA MET A 75 2.09 -13.12 -4.96
C MET A 75 1.64 -13.59 -6.34
N LYS A 76 2.60 -14.07 -7.15
CA LYS A 76 2.28 -14.65 -8.46
C LYS A 76 1.81 -16.10 -8.30
N ARG A 77 0.69 -16.45 -8.94
CA ARG A 77 0.26 -17.85 -9.04
C ARG A 77 1.14 -18.59 -10.06
N LEU A 78 1.83 -19.63 -9.60
CA LEU A 78 2.75 -20.41 -10.43
C LEU A 78 2.10 -21.66 -11.05
N HIS A 79 0.96 -22.10 -10.51
CA HIS A 79 0.28 -23.34 -10.88
C HIS A 79 -1.23 -23.14 -10.99
N GLY A 80 -1.91 -24.10 -11.63
CA GLY A 80 -3.36 -24.10 -11.81
C GLY A 80 -3.84 -23.28 -13.02
N SER A 81 -5.15 -23.18 -13.16
CA SER A 81 -5.84 -22.45 -14.25
C SER A 81 -5.54 -20.95 -14.25
N GLU A 82 -5.27 -20.36 -13.09
CA GLU A 82 -4.93 -18.94 -12.93
C GLU A 82 -3.42 -18.67 -12.98
N LYS A 83 -2.61 -19.61 -13.49
CA LYS A 83 -1.15 -19.44 -13.60
C LYS A 83 -0.80 -18.14 -14.33
N GLY A 84 0.15 -17.40 -13.77
CA GLY A 84 0.65 -16.15 -14.35
C GLY A 84 -0.01 -14.90 -13.78
N THR A 85 -1.18 -15.04 -13.15
CA THR A 85 -1.87 -13.94 -12.45
C THR A 85 -1.21 -13.60 -11.12
N TRP A 86 -1.53 -12.42 -10.60
CA TRP A 86 -1.06 -11.92 -9.32
C TRP A 86 -2.22 -11.80 -8.34
N PHE A 87 -2.12 -12.54 -7.25
CA PHE A 87 -3.00 -12.38 -6.11
C PHE A 87 -2.49 -11.23 -5.24
N TRP A 88 -3.39 -10.41 -4.74
CA TRP A 88 -3.07 -9.31 -3.83
C TRP A 88 -4.01 -9.30 -2.63
N THR A 89 -3.51 -8.82 -1.51
CA THR A 89 -4.27 -8.66 -0.27
C THR A 89 -3.80 -7.43 0.49
N CYS A 90 -4.74 -6.68 1.04
CA CYS A 90 -4.53 -5.70 2.10
C CYS A 90 -4.95 -6.34 3.41
N HIS A 91 -4.02 -6.43 4.36
CA HIS A 91 -4.27 -7.05 5.67
C HIS A 91 -5.24 -6.20 6.48
N GLU A 92 -5.12 -4.88 6.38
CA GLU A 92 -6.07 -3.95 6.96
C GLU A 92 -7.34 -3.89 6.09
N GLY A 93 -8.49 -4.12 6.71
CA GLY A 93 -9.78 -4.19 6.01
C GLY A 93 -10.02 -5.49 5.22
N GLY A 94 -9.01 -6.33 5.02
CA GLY A 94 -9.15 -7.67 4.45
C GLY A 94 -9.45 -7.71 2.94
N ALA A 95 -9.34 -6.57 2.24
CA ALA A 95 -9.54 -6.49 0.80
C ALA A 95 -8.53 -7.37 0.05
N ARG A 96 -8.99 -8.04 -1.01
CA ARG A 96 -8.16 -8.97 -1.80
C ARG A 96 -8.72 -9.15 -3.19
N GLY A 97 -7.85 -9.57 -4.11
CA GLY A 97 -8.24 -9.83 -5.49
C GLY A 97 -7.15 -10.52 -6.29
N THR A 98 -7.42 -10.72 -7.58
CA THR A 98 -6.47 -11.27 -8.53
C THR A 98 -6.46 -10.42 -9.79
N VAL A 99 -5.27 -10.09 -10.28
CA VAL A 99 -5.04 -9.21 -11.43
C VAL A 99 -3.98 -9.81 -12.36
N LYS A 100 -3.78 -9.23 -13.54
CA LYS A 100 -2.92 -9.81 -14.57
C LYS A 100 -1.45 -9.51 -14.32
N THR A 101 -1.14 -8.35 -13.76
CA THR A 101 0.24 -7.86 -13.63
C THR A 101 0.63 -7.58 -12.18
N LYS A 102 1.96 -7.53 -11.93
CA LYS A 102 2.48 -7.19 -10.61
C LYS A 102 2.16 -5.75 -10.25
N GLU A 103 2.22 -4.87 -11.24
CA GLU A 103 2.03 -3.43 -11.10
C GLU A 103 0.58 -3.11 -10.74
N GLU A 104 -0.40 -3.76 -11.38
CA GLU A 104 -1.81 -3.69 -10.98
C GLU A 104 -1.98 -4.17 -9.54
N ALA A 105 -1.33 -5.27 -9.16
CA ALA A 105 -1.44 -5.81 -7.80
C ALA A 105 -0.91 -4.82 -6.75
N VAL A 106 0.18 -4.10 -7.05
CA VAL A 106 0.70 -3.02 -6.21
C VAL A 106 -0.31 -1.88 -6.09
N VAL A 107 -0.91 -1.45 -7.22
CA VAL A 107 -1.91 -0.37 -7.23
C VAL A 107 -3.11 -0.72 -6.36
N GLU A 108 -3.62 -1.95 -6.47
CA GLU A 108 -4.77 -2.39 -5.68
C GLU A 108 -4.47 -2.41 -4.17
N VAL A 109 -3.29 -2.86 -3.74
CA VAL A 109 -2.91 -2.83 -2.32
C VAL A 109 -2.75 -1.39 -1.82
N GLU A 110 -2.04 -0.54 -2.57
CA GLU A 110 -1.85 0.88 -2.21
C GLU A 110 -3.22 1.59 -2.11
N ARG A 111 -4.13 1.33 -3.04
CA ARG A 111 -5.49 1.91 -3.05
C ARG A 111 -6.33 1.41 -1.88
N ALA A 112 -6.39 0.08 -1.68
CA ALA A 112 -7.17 -0.53 -0.61
C ALA A 112 -6.72 -0.04 0.78
N TYR A 113 -5.40 -0.01 1.01
CA TYR A 113 -4.85 0.51 2.25
C TYR A 113 -5.16 2.00 2.44
N THR A 114 -5.08 2.80 1.37
CA THR A 114 -5.43 4.23 1.43
C THR A 114 -6.87 4.46 1.88
N GLY A 115 -7.83 3.73 1.31
CA GLY A 115 -9.25 3.81 1.68
C GLY A 115 -9.56 3.24 3.07
N CYS A 116 -8.89 2.14 3.45
CA CYS A 116 -9.10 1.50 4.74
C CYS A 116 -8.72 2.40 5.93
N VAL A 117 -7.62 3.14 5.84
CA VAL A 117 -7.15 4.01 6.94
C VAL A 117 -8.17 5.10 7.29
N VAL A 118 -8.87 5.64 6.30
CA VAL A 118 -9.93 6.65 6.52
C VAL A 118 -11.32 6.03 6.72
N LYS A 119 -11.42 4.69 6.77
CA LYS A 119 -12.67 3.95 6.86
C LYS A 119 -13.66 4.29 5.74
N ALA A 120 -13.15 4.74 4.58
CA ALA A 120 -14.01 5.05 3.43
C ALA A 120 -14.76 3.80 2.92
N ASP A 121 -14.20 2.61 3.17
CA ASP A 121 -14.72 1.33 2.72
C ASP A 121 -15.40 0.50 3.84
N TRP A 122 -15.57 1.03 5.05
CA TRP A 122 -16.34 0.36 6.12
C TRP A 122 -17.83 0.63 5.92
N ARG A 123 -18.57 -0.38 5.44
CA ARG A 123 -20.04 -0.43 5.46
C ARG A 123 -20.54 -1.35 6.57
#